data_AF-A0A7K0ZEC6-F1
#
_entry.id   AF-A0A7K0ZEC6-F1
#
_cell.length_a   1.000
_cell.length_b   1.000
_cell.length_c   1.000
_cell.angle_alpha   90.00
_cell.angle_beta   90.00
_cell.angle_gamma   90.00
#
_symmetry.space_group_name_H-M   'P 1'
#
loop_
_entity.id
_entity.type
_entity.pdbx_description
1 polymer ?
#
loop_
_entity_poly.entity_id
_entity_poly.type
_entity_poly.pdbx_seq_one_letter_code
_entity_poly.pdbx_strand_id
1 'polypeptide(L)'
;MEARILTWNLWWQFGPWRDRQEAILSTLRNENADIVFLQEVWAQEGGLDQVRWLADELNMHVARTEGPWFDDGVSLGNAILSRWPIIS
;
A
#
# COMPACT_ATOMS: atom_id res chain seq x y z
N MET A 1 -15.40 21.19 -0.79
CA MET A 1 -15.08 19.76 -0.58
C MET A 1 -13.74 19.71 0.10
N GLU A 2 -13.64 18.97 1.19
CA GLU A 2 -12.39 18.68 1.88
C GLU A 2 -12.01 17.24 1.56
N ALA A 3 -10.71 16.97 1.40
CA ALA A 3 -10.18 15.64 1.20
C ALA A 3 -9.23 15.32 2.35
N ARG A 4 -9.37 14.14 2.94
CA ARG A 4 -8.50 13.66 4.01
C ARG A 4 -7.34 12.88 3.41
N ILE A 5 -6.13 13.33 3.70
CA ILE A 5 -4.90 12.77 3.15
C ILE A 5 -4.10 12.11 4.27
N LEU A 6 -3.64 10.90 4.03
CA LEU A 6 -2.75 10.17 4.94
C LEU A 6 -1.46 9.81 4.21
N THR A 7 -0.32 9.89 4.91
CA THR A 7 0.94 9.32 4.43
C THR A 7 1.52 8.40 5.49
N TRP A 8 2.03 7.24 5.08
CA TRP A 8 2.61 6.27 6.01
C TRP A 8 3.66 5.38 5.33
N ASN A 9 4.84 5.31 5.95
CA ASN A 9 5.86 4.31 5.63
C ASN A 9 5.55 2.99 6.36
N LEU A 10 5.35 1.91 5.60
CA LEU A 10 4.94 0.60 6.12
C LEU A 10 6.09 -0.30 6.57
N TRP A 11 7.33 0.16 6.43
CA TRP A 11 8.53 -0.53 6.92
C TRP A 11 8.73 -1.93 6.31
N TRP A 12 8.51 -2.04 5.00
CA TRP A 12 8.79 -3.19 4.12
C TRP A 12 8.54 -4.58 4.75
N GLN A 13 9.31 -5.59 4.36
CA GLN A 13 9.31 -6.93 4.97
C GLN A 13 10.22 -7.03 6.20
N PHE A 14 10.46 -5.91 6.90
CA PHE A 14 11.24 -5.93 8.13
C PHE A 14 10.42 -6.45 9.31
N GLY A 15 11.11 -7.16 10.23
CA GLY A 15 10.50 -7.72 11.44
C GLY A 15 9.36 -8.71 11.16
N PRO A 16 8.36 -8.82 12.04
CA PRO A 16 7.21 -9.72 11.87
C PRO A 16 6.20 -9.14 10.86
N TRP A 17 6.65 -8.87 9.64
CA TRP A 17 5.85 -8.14 8.64
C TRP A 17 4.53 -8.84 8.30
N ARG A 18 4.48 -10.17 8.32
CA ARG A 18 3.27 -10.96 8.03
C ARG A 18 2.15 -10.63 9.03
N ASP A 19 2.49 -10.58 10.31
CA ASP A 19 1.53 -10.32 11.40
C ASP A 19 1.04 -8.86 11.39
N ARG A 20 1.81 -7.94 10.79
CA ARG A 20 1.45 -6.52 10.72
C ARG A 20 0.36 -6.20 9.69
N GLN A 21 0.10 -7.08 8.71
CA GLN A 21 -0.76 -6.74 7.56
C GLN A 21 -2.20 -6.38 7.96
N GLU A 22 -2.81 -7.18 8.84
CA GLU A 22 -4.16 -6.90 9.35
C GLU A 22 -4.23 -5.60 10.17
N ALA A 23 -3.19 -5.32 10.95
CA ALA A 23 -3.12 -4.09 11.74
C ALA A 23 -2.97 -2.84 10.85
N ILE A 24 -2.20 -2.95 9.76
CA ILE A 24 -2.07 -1.90 8.75
C ILE A 24 -3.45 -1.62 8.11
N LEU A 25 -4.14 -2.67 7.65
CA LEU A 25 -5.47 -2.54 7.05
C LEU A 25 -6.49 -1.93 8.02
N SER A 26 -6.53 -2.41 9.26
CA SER A 26 -7.42 -1.88 10.30
C SER A 26 -7.15 -0.40 10.57
N THR A 27 -5.87 0.00 10.63
CA THR A 27 -5.48 1.40 10.80
C THR A 27 -5.98 2.25 9.64
N LEU A 28 -5.73 1.83 8.39
CA LEU A 28 -6.18 2.56 7.20
C LEU A 28 -7.71 2.70 7.13
N ARG A 29 -8.46 1.65 7.54
CA ARG A 29 -9.93 1.69 7.64
C ARG A 29 -10.42 2.69 8.68
N ASN A 30 -9.84 2.64 9.88
CA ASN A 30 -10.23 3.52 10.99
C ASN A 30 -9.92 4.98 10.68
N GLU A 31 -8.78 5.20 10.04
CA GLU A 31 -8.40 6.50 9.55
C GLU A 31 -9.44 6.97 8.52
N ASN A 32 -9.81 6.15 7.53
CA ASN A 32 -10.83 6.52 6.53
C ASN A 32 -10.37 7.73 5.68
N ALA A 33 -9.15 7.67 5.14
CA ALA A 33 -8.62 8.70 4.25
C ALA A 33 -9.23 8.61 2.85
N ASP A 34 -9.31 9.73 2.14
CA ASP A 34 -9.72 9.76 0.73
C ASP A 34 -8.54 9.44 -0.21
N ILE A 35 -7.33 9.82 0.20
CA ILE A 35 -6.08 9.59 -0.52
C ILE A 35 -5.01 9.13 0.48
N VAL A 36 -4.32 8.04 0.16
CA VAL A 36 -3.24 7.48 0.98
C VAL A 36 -1.96 7.40 0.16
N PHE A 37 -0.88 7.95 0.70
CA PHE A 37 0.47 7.81 0.16
C PHE A 37 1.27 6.81 1.02
N LEU A 38 1.63 5.67 0.46
CA LEU A 38 2.37 4.61 1.15
C LEU A 38 3.81 4.55 0.66
N GLN A 39 4.75 4.40 1.61
CA GLN A 39 6.17 4.16 1.32
C GLN A 39 6.61 2.80 1.84
N GLU A 40 7.68 2.28 1.24
CA GLU A 40 8.25 0.96 1.55
C GLU A 40 7.24 -0.19 1.41
N VAL A 41 6.38 -0.09 0.40
CA VAL A 41 5.45 -1.15 0.05
C VAL A 41 6.17 -2.25 -0.72
N TRP A 42 5.63 -3.47 -0.66
CA TRP A 42 6.23 -4.63 -1.31
C TRP A 42 5.27 -5.38 -2.23
N ALA A 43 5.88 -6.07 -3.19
CA ALA A 43 5.25 -7.10 -4.02
C ALA A 43 6.27 -8.22 -4.20
N GLN A 44 5.81 -9.45 -4.37
CA GLN A 44 6.65 -10.62 -4.55
C GLN A 44 6.41 -11.24 -5.93
N GLU A 45 7.43 -11.88 -6.47
CA GLU A 45 7.26 -12.81 -7.58
C GLU A 45 6.17 -13.85 -7.25
N GLY A 46 5.37 -14.23 -8.24
CA GLY A 46 4.17 -15.05 -8.03
C GLY A 46 2.90 -14.27 -7.72
N GLY A 47 2.98 -12.93 -7.62
CA GLY A 47 1.80 -12.04 -7.70
C GLY A 47 1.22 -11.58 -6.37
N LEU A 48 1.86 -11.89 -5.23
CA LEU A 48 1.50 -11.30 -3.94
C LEU A 48 1.89 -9.82 -3.93
N ASP A 49 0.92 -8.93 -3.82
CA ASP A 49 1.14 -7.49 -3.81
C ASP A 49 0.38 -6.85 -2.63
N GLN A 50 1.13 -6.27 -1.70
CA GLN A 50 0.60 -5.68 -0.48
C GLN A 50 -0.40 -4.57 -0.79
N VAL A 51 -0.06 -3.67 -1.71
CA VAL A 51 -0.89 -2.49 -1.99
C VAL A 51 -2.08 -2.81 -2.86
N ARG A 52 -1.98 -3.82 -3.71
CA ARG A 52 -3.14 -4.33 -4.44
C ARG A 52 -4.17 -4.94 -3.48
N TRP A 53 -3.71 -5.77 -2.54
CA TRP A 53 -4.59 -6.31 -1.49
C TRP A 53 -5.23 -5.20 -0.64
N LEU A 54 -4.44 -4.22 -0.18
CA LEU A 54 -4.97 -3.07 0.56
C LEU A 54 -6.01 -2.27 -0.26
N ALA A 55 -5.76 -2.06 -1.56
CA ALA A 55 -6.68 -1.36 -2.45
C ALA A 55 -8.01 -2.09 -2.59
N ASP A 56 -7.97 -3.41 -2.79
CA ASP A 56 -9.15 -4.26 -2.90
C ASP A 56 -9.97 -4.23 -1.59
N GLU A 57 -9.31 -4.38 -0.43
CA GLU A 57 -9.95 -4.38 0.89
C GLU A 57 -10.52 -3.02 1.33
N LEU A 58 -10.00 -1.93 0.76
CA LEU A 58 -10.46 -0.56 1.01
C LEU A 58 -11.39 -0.04 -0.09
N ASN A 59 -11.61 -0.81 -1.16
CA ASN A 59 -12.34 -0.39 -2.36
C ASN A 59 -11.81 0.93 -2.95
N MET A 60 -10.48 0.98 -3.16
CA MET A 60 -9.77 2.15 -3.67
C MET A 60 -9.02 1.81 -4.97
N HIS A 61 -8.79 2.84 -5.79
CA HIS A 61 -7.89 2.77 -6.93
C HIS A 61 -6.43 2.82 -6.46
N VAL A 62 -5.54 2.09 -7.13
CA VAL A 62 -4.12 2.03 -6.78
C VAL A 62 -3.23 2.41 -7.96
N ALA A 63 -2.19 3.19 -7.68
CA ALA A 63 -1.02 3.35 -8.53
C ALA A 63 0.22 3.05 -7.70
N ARG A 64 1.12 2.22 -8.21
CA ARG A 64 2.37 1.87 -7.56
C ARG A 64 3.55 2.16 -8.47
N THR A 65 4.69 2.48 -7.87
CA THR A 65 5.95 2.55 -8.60
C THR A 65 6.39 1.13 -8.99
N GLU A 66 6.98 0.99 -10.17
CA GLU A 66 7.89 -0.12 -10.42
C GLU A 66 9.15 0.11 -9.59
N GLY A 67 9.23 -0.59 -8.46
CA GLY A 67 10.33 -0.49 -7.53
C GLY A 67 11.48 -1.43 -7.93
N PRO A 68 12.72 -1.16 -7.49
CA PRO A 68 13.78 -2.16 -7.56
C PRO A 68 13.37 -3.45 -6.84
N TRP A 69 13.72 -4.58 -7.44
CA TRP A 69 13.52 -5.92 -6.86
C TRP A 69 14.77 -6.33 -6.08
N PHE A 70 14.56 -6.77 -4.85
CA PHE A 70 15.59 -7.16 -3.89
C PHE A 70 15.32 -8.57 -3.35
N ASP A 71 16.23 -9.07 -2.51
CA ASP A 71 16.10 -10.24 -1.62
C ASP A 71 15.04 -11.26 -2.06
N ASP A 72 15.42 -12.13 -2.99
CA ASP A 72 14.59 -13.26 -3.44
C ASP A 72 13.27 -12.84 -4.13
N GLY A 73 13.34 -11.79 -4.97
CA GLY A 73 12.22 -11.41 -5.83
C GLY A 73 11.14 -10.61 -5.08
N VAL A 74 11.52 -9.76 -4.13
CA VAL A 74 10.62 -8.83 -3.43
C VAL A 74 10.93 -7.38 -3.81
N SER A 75 9.93 -6.67 -4.35
CA SER A 75 10.09 -5.25 -4.72
C SER A 75 10.03 -4.34 -3.50
N LEU A 76 10.72 -3.20 -3.53
CA LEU A 76 10.52 -2.07 -2.63
C LEU A 76 10.00 -0.88 -3.43
N GLY A 77 8.88 -0.27 -3.03
CA GLY A 77 8.33 0.87 -3.76
C GLY A 77 7.47 1.80 -2.92
N ASN A 78 6.83 2.72 -3.62
CA ASN A 78 5.79 3.61 -3.11
C ASN A 78 4.46 3.33 -3.82
N ALA A 79 3.36 3.69 -3.18
CA ALA A 79 2.02 3.59 -3.77
C ALA A 79 1.10 4.73 -3.36
N ILE A 80 0.09 4.94 -4.18
CA ILE A 80 -1.04 5.83 -3.93
C ILE A 80 -2.30 4.97 -3.93
N LEU A 81 -3.12 5.08 -2.89
CA LEU A 81 -4.50 4.62 -2.87
C LEU A 81 -5.43 5.84 -2.95
N SER A 82 -6.45 5.79 -3.80
CA SER A 82 -7.38 6.91 -4.02
C SER A 82 -8.82 6.41 -4.15
N ARG A 83 -9.78 7.13 -3.57
CA ARG A 83 -11.22 6.89 -3.80
C ARG A 83 -11.67 7.19 -5.23
N TRP A 84 -10.87 7.96 -5.97
CA TRP A 84 -11.15 8.34 -7.35
C TRP A 84 -10.14 7.71 -8.32
N PRO A 85 -10.51 7.49 -9.60
CA PRO A 85 -9.61 6.96 -10.60
C PRO A 85 -8.33 7.79 -10.72
N ILE A 86 -7.19 7.10 -10.85
CA ILE A 86 -5.89 7.72 -11.10
C ILE A 86 -5.70 7.76 -12.62
N ILE A 87 -5.63 8.96 -13.19
CA ILE A 87 -5.47 9.20 -14.63
C ILE A 87 -4.15 9.89 -14.91
N SER A 88 -3.55 9.60 -16.07
CA SER A 88 -2.33 10.22 -16.61
C SER A 88 -2.57 10.77 -18.00
#